data_AF-D2ATB0-F1
#
_entry.id   AF-D2ATB0-F1
#
_cell.length_a   1.000
_cell.length_b   1.000
_cell.length_c   1.000
_cell.angle_alpha   90.00
_cell.angle_beta   90.00
_cell.angle_gamma   90.00
#
_symmetry.space_group_name_H-M   'P 1'
#
loop_
_entity.id
_entity.type
_entity.pdbx_description
1 polymer ?
#
loop_
_entity_poly.entity_id
_entity_poly.type
_entity_poly.pdbx_seq_one_letter_code
_entity_poly.pdbx_strand_id
1 'polypeptide(L)'
;MAPTAGAAIEVRGLWKIFGPRAERVLGGPDALLDPVALRDRTGCVAAVRDVGFSVRPGEVFVVMGLSGSGKSTLVRCLTRLVEPTAGEISIAGQDVRAASPAQLRDLRRHRVSMVFQHFGLLPHRRVLDNVAYGLEVQGVPRARRYRRAREILSMVGLEGSDDARPDQLSGGMQQRVGLARALAVDPEVLLFDEPFSALDPLIRRDMQAEVVRLHREVGKTMLFITHDLSEALKLGERIAIMRAGSIVQLGTPEELVGAPADDYVADFVRDVPRGEVLSLRWICRPPLREDHLDGPALAASTVIRDAVPAAMESARPIRVMRDGELIGVVDRLDILGAMAGGPAPAVPGSHRPAAGA
;
A
#
# COMPACT_ATOMS: atom_id res chain seq x y z
N MET A 1 14.75 14.94 -5.20
CA MET A 1 13.65 14.53 -6.12
C MET A 1 12.84 15.79 -6.43
N ALA A 2 12.51 16.12 -7.68
CA ALA A 2 11.71 17.31 -8.02
C ALA A 2 10.20 17.08 -7.76
N PRO A 3 9.36 18.12 -7.57
CA PRO A 3 7.90 18.01 -7.56
C PRO A 3 7.42 17.31 -8.82
N THR A 4 6.91 16.10 -8.64
CA THR A 4 6.24 15.38 -9.70
C THR A 4 4.87 16.02 -9.84
N ALA A 5 4.72 16.91 -10.84
CA ALA A 5 3.45 17.55 -11.14
C ALA A 5 2.37 16.47 -11.28
N GLY A 6 1.38 16.48 -10.37
CA GLY A 6 0.25 15.55 -10.40
C GLY A 6 0.23 14.43 -9.37
N ALA A 7 1.13 14.37 -8.37
CA ALA A 7 1.01 13.39 -7.28
C ALA A 7 -0.17 13.72 -6.33
N ALA A 8 -0.92 12.70 -5.90
CA ALA A 8 -2.00 12.85 -4.92
C ALA A 8 -1.47 12.97 -3.48
N ILE A 9 -0.35 12.29 -3.19
CA ILE A 9 0.42 12.45 -1.94
C ILE A 9 1.89 12.60 -2.31
N GLU A 10 2.57 13.57 -1.73
CA GLU A 10 4.02 13.74 -1.87
C GLU A 10 4.65 13.99 -0.49
N VAL A 11 5.71 13.26 -0.20
CA VAL A 11 6.45 13.31 1.06
C VAL A 11 7.93 13.45 0.75
N ARG A 12 8.60 14.42 1.39
CA ARG A 12 10.04 14.66 1.22
C ARG A 12 10.75 14.84 2.54
N GLY A 13 11.81 14.07 2.75
CA GLY A 13 12.70 14.18 3.91
C GLY A 13 11.94 14.27 5.22
N LEU A 14 10.89 13.46 5.39
CA LEU A 14 10.00 13.52 6.53
C LEU A 14 10.67 12.92 7.75
N TRP A 15 10.67 13.67 8.85
CA TRP A 15 11.15 13.23 10.13
C TRP A 15 10.08 13.36 11.20
N LYS A 16 10.00 12.34 12.06
CA LYS A 16 9.29 12.44 13.34
C LYS A 16 10.14 11.82 14.43
N ILE A 17 10.56 12.67 15.36
CA ILE A 17 11.38 12.33 16.52
C ILE A 17 10.57 12.65 17.77
N PHE A 18 10.44 11.67 18.66
CA PHE A 18 9.85 11.81 19.98
C PHE A 18 10.97 11.93 21.02
N GLY A 19 10.75 12.72 22.07
CA GLY A 19 11.70 12.86 23.17
C GLY A 19 12.20 14.30 23.38
N PRO A 20 13.05 14.51 24.40
CA PRO A 20 13.51 15.83 24.78
C PRO A 20 14.48 16.43 23.75
N ARG A 21 14.26 17.69 23.37
CA ARG A 21 15.11 18.42 22.41
C ARG A 21 15.28 17.67 21.07
N ALA A 22 14.21 17.01 20.62
CA ALA A 22 14.14 16.24 19.38
C ALA A 22 14.73 16.97 18.15
N GLU A 23 14.54 18.29 18.07
CA GLU A 23 15.08 19.15 17.01
C GLU A 23 16.60 19.05 16.86
N ARG A 24 17.35 18.80 17.96
CA ARG A 24 18.83 18.73 17.95
C ARG A 24 19.37 17.46 17.29
N VAL A 25 18.52 16.44 17.15
CA VAL A 25 18.90 15.22 16.45
C VAL A 25 19.01 15.49 14.95
N LEU A 26 18.20 16.40 14.40
CA LEU A 26 18.20 16.74 12.99
C LEU A 26 19.53 17.39 12.57
N GLY A 27 20.12 16.89 11.50
CA GLY A 27 21.38 17.41 10.94
C GLY A 27 22.62 17.20 11.81
N GLY A 28 22.48 16.57 12.97
CA GLY A 28 23.58 16.21 13.87
C GLY A 28 24.08 14.77 13.69
N PRO A 29 25.18 14.39 14.34
CA PRO A 29 25.70 13.01 14.31
C PRO A 29 24.73 12.00 14.94
N ASP A 30 23.80 12.45 15.79
CA ASP A 30 22.73 11.64 16.37
C ASP A 30 21.77 11.09 15.31
N ALA A 31 21.55 11.81 14.19
CA ALA A 31 20.64 11.37 13.12
C ALA A 31 21.06 10.07 12.44
N LEU A 32 22.34 9.69 12.53
CA LEU A 32 22.92 8.50 11.90
C LEU A 32 22.94 7.28 12.82
N LEU A 33 22.62 7.45 14.10
CA LEU A 33 22.64 6.34 15.05
C LEU A 33 21.54 5.32 14.77
N ASP A 34 21.79 4.06 15.13
CA ASP A 34 20.71 3.09 15.21
C ASP A 34 19.70 3.49 16.31
N PRO A 35 18.47 2.94 16.30
CA PRO A 35 17.42 3.33 17.25
C PRO A 35 17.78 3.15 18.72
N VAL A 36 18.56 2.11 19.07
CA VAL A 36 18.94 1.81 20.46
C VAL A 36 19.96 2.84 20.93
N ALA A 37 21.03 3.04 20.15
CA ALA A 37 22.05 4.04 20.46
C ALA A 37 21.47 5.46 20.54
N LEU A 38 20.52 5.81 19.66
CA LEU A 38 19.86 7.12 19.69
C LEU A 38 19.10 7.30 21.00
N ARG A 39 18.31 6.30 21.39
CA ARG A 39 17.52 6.35 22.63
C ARG A 39 18.42 6.44 23.85
N ASP A 40 19.48 5.65 23.92
CA ASP A 40 20.35 5.60 25.08
C ASP A 40 21.16 6.90 25.24
N ARG A 41 21.58 7.52 24.13
CA ARG A 41 22.35 8.77 24.15
C ARG A 41 21.50 10.01 24.41
N THR A 42 20.30 10.08 23.83
CA THR A 42 19.52 11.32 23.75
C THR A 42 18.17 11.26 24.46
N GLY A 43 17.70 10.05 24.81
CA GLY A 43 16.31 9.82 25.24
C GLY A 43 15.29 9.97 24.11
N CYS A 44 15.73 10.13 22.85
CA CYS A 44 14.85 10.31 21.71
C CYS A 44 14.58 9.01 20.94
N VAL A 45 13.42 8.93 20.30
CA VAL A 45 13.03 7.85 19.40
C VAL A 45 12.65 8.48 18.06
N ALA A 46 13.42 8.19 17.02
CA ALA A 46 13.13 8.61 15.66
C ALA A 46 12.19 7.60 14.99
N ALA A 47 10.89 7.85 15.07
CA ALA A 47 9.84 6.97 14.54
C ALA A 47 9.67 7.07 13.01
N VAL A 48 10.04 8.22 12.43
CA VAL A 48 10.11 8.42 10.97
C VAL A 48 11.44 9.13 10.70
N ARG A 49 12.24 8.60 9.78
CA ARG A 49 13.63 8.98 9.53
C ARG A 49 13.87 9.16 8.03
N ASP A 50 13.93 10.42 7.62
CA ASP A 50 14.20 10.84 6.24
C ASP A 50 13.34 10.14 5.18
N VAL A 51 12.05 10.02 5.47
CA VAL A 51 11.13 9.29 4.57
C VAL A 51 10.72 10.17 3.40
N GLY A 52 10.82 9.64 2.18
CA GLY A 52 10.36 10.29 0.96
C GLY A 52 9.71 9.31 -0.01
N PHE A 53 8.54 9.68 -0.53
CA PHE A 53 7.82 8.94 -1.57
C PHE A 53 6.72 9.81 -2.20
N SER A 54 6.19 9.35 -3.33
CA SER A 54 5.03 9.93 -3.99
C SER A 54 4.01 8.86 -4.35
N VAL A 55 2.73 9.22 -4.24
CA VAL A 55 1.57 8.40 -4.62
C VAL A 55 0.82 9.13 -5.74
N ARG A 56 0.58 8.43 -6.84
CA ARG A 56 -0.13 8.91 -8.02
C ARG A 56 -1.64 8.94 -7.75
N PRO A 57 -2.41 9.80 -8.43
CA PRO A 57 -3.85 9.79 -8.34
C PRO A 57 -4.41 8.44 -8.77
N GLY A 58 -5.30 7.87 -7.95
CA GLY A 58 -5.91 6.56 -8.22
C GLY A 58 -4.99 5.37 -7.97
N GLU A 59 -3.77 5.56 -7.44
CA GLU A 59 -2.87 4.45 -7.08
C GLU A 59 -3.27 3.83 -5.73
N VAL A 60 -3.14 2.50 -5.62
CA VAL A 60 -3.08 1.80 -4.34
C VAL A 60 -1.62 1.65 -3.90
N PHE A 61 -1.22 2.48 -2.92
CA PHE A 61 0.12 2.47 -2.35
C PHE A 61 0.11 1.82 -0.97
N VAL A 62 1.01 0.87 -0.73
CA VAL A 62 1.09 0.15 0.55
C VAL A 62 2.38 0.52 1.27
N VAL A 63 2.27 0.83 2.57
CA VAL A 63 3.38 0.93 3.50
C VAL A 63 3.37 -0.29 4.40
N MET A 64 4.39 -1.13 4.27
CA MET A 64 4.53 -2.36 5.05
C MET A 64 5.74 -2.35 5.97
N GLY A 65 5.76 -3.26 6.94
CA GLY A 65 6.88 -3.40 7.89
C GLY A 65 6.42 -3.94 9.23
N LEU A 66 7.36 -4.41 10.06
CA LEU A 66 7.05 -4.98 11.37
C LEU A 66 6.44 -3.95 12.33
N SER A 67 5.87 -4.41 13.44
CA SER A 67 5.48 -3.53 14.54
C SER A 67 6.66 -2.67 14.99
N GLY A 68 6.41 -1.40 15.31
CA GLY A 68 7.45 -0.44 15.71
C GLY A 68 8.30 0.15 14.57
N SER A 69 8.07 -0.22 13.30
CA SER A 69 8.81 0.32 12.15
C SER A 69 8.50 1.78 11.79
N GLY A 70 7.45 2.39 12.36
CA GLY A 70 7.09 3.80 12.14
C GLY A 70 5.84 4.06 11.29
N LYS A 71 5.23 3.02 10.69
CA LYS A 71 4.11 3.13 9.72
C LYS A 71 2.94 3.98 10.21
N SER A 72 2.35 3.64 11.35
CA SER A 72 1.20 4.39 11.87
C SER A 72 1.59 5.80 12.35
N THR A 73 2.87 6.04 12.68
CA THR A 73 3.37 7.41 12.92
C THR A 73 3.44 8.19 11.61
N LEU A 74 3.93 7.57 10.53
CA LEU A 74 3.97 8.15 9.19
C LEU A 74 2.57 8.60 8.74
N VAL A 75 1.54 7.74 8.78
CA VAL A 75 0.17 8.13 8.38
C VAL A 75 -0.44 9.22 9.26
N ARG A 76 -0.14 9.20 10.57
CA ARG A 76 -0.56 10.30 11.46
C ARG A 76 0.17 11.61 11.18
N CYS A 77 1.40 11.56 10.67
CA CYS A 77 2.12 12.74 10.17
C CYS A 77 1.49 13.26 8.87
N LEU A 78 1.08 12.39 7.94
CA LEU A 78 0.39 12.78 6.70
C LEU A 78 -0.87 13.60 6.95
N THR A 79 -1.66 13.19 7.94
CA THR A 79 -2.86 13.93 8.35
C THR A 79 -2.57 15.05 9.33
N ARG A 80 -1.33 15.19 9.80
CA ARG A 80 -0.88 16.10 10.87
C ARG A 80 -1.68 15.94 12.17
N LEU A 81 -2.11 14.71 12.46
CA LEU A 81 -2.59 14.30 13.79
C LEU A 81 -1.42 14.18 14.76
N VAL A 82 -0.24 13.84 14.24
CA VAL A 82 1.05 13.97 14.92
C VAL A 82 1.85 15.01 14.16
N GLU A 83 2.38 16.01 14.88
CA GLU A 83 3.20 17.06 14.27
C GLU A 83 4.55 16.48 13.80
N PRO A 84 4.90 16.58 12.51
CA PRO A 84 6.23 16.22 12.02
C PRO A 84 7.31 17.09 12.66
N THR A 85 8.49 16.52 12.88
CA THR A 85 9.66 17.30 13.33
C THR A 85 10.27 18.08 12.16
N ALA A 86 10.42 17.46 11.00
CA ALA A 86 10.91 18.11 9.78
C ALA A 86 10.36 17.44 8.51
N GLY A 87 10.68 18.03 7.36
CA GLY A 87 10.27 17.56 6.03
C GLY A 87 9.06 18.28 5.47
N GLU A 88 8.60 17.81 4.31
CA GLU A 88 7.50 18.39 3.54
C GLU A 88 6.46 17.32 3.24
N ILE A 89 5.18 17.71 3.30
CA ILE A 89 4.03 16.85 3.02
C ILE A 89 3.06 17.66 2.17
N SER A 90 2.72 17.15 0.99
CA SER A 90 1.65 17.69 0.15
C SER A 90 0.59 16.62 -0.08
N ILE A 91 -0.68 16.98 0.04
CA ILE A 91 -1.82 16.10 -0.27
C ILE A 91 -2.80 16.87 -1.15
N ALA A 92 -3.17 16.31 -2.29
CA ALA A 92 -4.05 16.95 -3.28
C ALA A 92 -3.58 18.39 -3.63
N GLY A 93 -2.26 18.57 -3.76
CA GLY A 93 -1.62 19.86 -4.05
C GLY A 93 -1.54 20.85 -2.89
N GLN A 94 -2.03 20.50 -1.69
CA GLN A 94 -1.98 21.35 -0.51
C GLN A 94 -0.82 20.97 0.41
N ASP A 95 0.05 21.93 0.73
CA ASP A 95 1.08 21.77 1.76
C ASP A 95 0.44 21.62 3.14
N VAL A 96 0.64 20.46 3.77
CA VAL A 96 0.05 20.09 5.05
C VAL A 96 0.82 20.70 6.22
N ARG A 97 2.14 20.87 6.10
CA ARG A 97 2.96 21.39 7.19
C ARG A 97 2.82 22.90 7.33
N ALA A 98 2.73 23.62 6.21
CA ALA A 98 2.47 25.06 6.18
C ALA A 98 1.00 25.43 6.41
N ALA A 99 0.06 24.47 6.29
CA ALA A 99 -1.36 24.73 6.46
C ALA A 99 -1.69 25.27 7.87
N SER A 100 -2.55 26.30 7.90
CA SER A 100 -3.18 26.78 9.12
C SER A 100 -4.15 25.73 9.70
N PRO A 101 -4.54 25.85 10.98
CA PRO A 101 -5.53 24.95 11.59
C PRO A 101 -6.87 24.89 10.82
N ALA A 102 -7.27 25.97 10.16
CA ALA A 102 -8.49 26.00 9.34
C ALA A 102 -8.31 25.21 8.04
N GLN A 103 -7.20 25.41 7.35
CA GLN A 103 -6.86 24.67 6.12
C GLN A 103 -6.68 23.16 6.38
N LEU A 104 -6.13 22.78 7.54
CA LEU A 104 -6.05 21.37 7.95
C LEU A 104 -7.42 20.74 8.20
N ARG A 105 -8.34 21.49 8.83
CA ARG A 105 -9.70 21.01 9.04
C ARG A 105 -10.44 20.83 7.71
N ASP A 106 -10.24 21.75 6.76
CA ASP A 106 -10.82 21.66 5.42
C ASP A 106 -10.31 20.41 4.68
N LEU A 107 -8.98 20.23 4.63
CA LEU A 107 -8.33 19.04 4.05
C LEU A 107 -8.92 17.73 4.61
N ARG A 108 -9.02 17.61 5.94
CA ARG A 108 -9.55 16.43 6.65
C ARG A 108 -11.06 16.25 6.52
N ARG A 109 -11.80 17.30 6.18
CA ARG A 109 -13.25 17.23 5.98
C ARG A 109 -13.59 16.81 4.56
N HIS A 110 -12.84 17.28 3.57
CA HIS A 110 -13.25 17.21 2.16
C HIS A 110 -12.35 16.36 1.28
N ARG A 111 -11.05 16.29 1.54
CA ARG A 111 -10.09 15.68 0.60
C ARG A 111 -9.49 14.37 1.09
N VAL A 112 -9.37 14.20 2.41
CA VAL A 112 -8.73 13.04 3.02
C VAL A 112 -9.68 12.38 4.01
N SER A 113 -9.83 11.06 3.93
CA SER A 113 -10.51 10.26 4.95
C SER A 113 -9.62 9.15 5.47
N MET A 114 -9.85 8.78 6.73
CA MET A 114 -9.08 7.75 7.42
C MET A 114 -9.98 6.58 7.84
N VAL A 115 -9.49 5.36 7.63
CA VAL A 115 -10.05 4.11 8.10
C VAL A 115 -9.07 3.51 9.11
N PHE A 116 -9.56 3.30 10.34
CA PHE A 116 -8.73 2.90 11.48
C PHE A 116 -8.74 1.39 11.70
N GLN A 117 -7.70 0.88 12.37
CA GLN A 117 -7.57 -0.51 12.81
C GLN A 117 -8.74 -0.98 13.68
N HIS A 118 -9.09 -0.19 14.70
CA HIS A 118 -10.35 -0.34 15.43
C HIS A 118 -11.37 0.55 14.73
N PHE A 119 -12.47 -0.04 14.26
CA PHE A 119 -13.49 0.52 13.35
C PHE A 119 -13.85 2.01 13.56
N GLY A 120 -13.65 2.52 14.78
CA GLY A 120 -13.77 3.93 15.12
C GLY A 120 -15.22 4.39 15.07
N LEU A 121 -16.17 3.45 15.12
CA LEU A 121 -17.59 3.73 15.09
C LEU A 121 -18.03 4.35 16.42
N LEU A 122 -19.01 5.24 16.34
CA LEU A 122 -19.65 5.88 17.48
C LEU A 122 -20.73 4.91 17.99
N PRO A 123 -20.54 4.25 19.15
CA PRO A 123 -21.42 3.16 19.60
C PRO A 123 -22.83 3.64 19.97
N HIS A 124 -22.94 4.90 20.39
CA HIS A 124 -24.21 5.53 20.73
C HIS A 124 -25.02 5.98 19.50
N ARG A 125 -24.46 5.91 18.28
CA ARG A 125 -25.13 6.26 17.02
C ARG A 125 -25.47 5.01 16.21
N ARG A 126 -26.53 5.10 15.40
CA ARG A 126 -26.88 4.05 14.43
C ARG A 126 -25.86 3.99 13.29
N VAL A 127 -25.91 2.93 12.49
CA VAL A 127 -25.08 2.75 11.30
C VAL A 127 -25.24 3.93 10.33
N LEU A 128 -26.48 4.31 10.00
CA LEU A 128 -26.74 5.44 9.10
C LEU A 128 -26.14 6.75 9.61
N ASP A 129 -26.22 6.99 10.93
CA ASP A 129 -25.69 8.19 11.58
C ASP A 129 -24.16 8.19 11.66
N ASN A 130 -23.53 7.00 11.74
CA ASN A 130 -22.09 6.85 11.63
C ASN A 130 -21.59 7.20 10.22
N VAL A 131 -22.25 6.67 9.19
CA VAL A 131 -21.89 6.94 7.79
C VAL A 131 -22.12 8.40 7.42
N ALA A 132 -23.23 9.00 7.89
CA ALA A 132 -23.54 10.40 7.63
C ALA A 132 -22.71 11.40 8.46
N TYR A 133 -21.89 10.95 9.42
CA TYR A 133 -21.22 11.81 10.39
C TYR A 133 -20.30 12.85 9.75
N GLY A 134 -19.48 12.46 8.76
CA GLY A 134 -18.58 13.40 8.07
C GLY A 134 -19.35 14.54 7.38
N LEU A 135 -20.45 14.19 6.72
CA LEU A 135 -21.35 15.15 6.06
C LEU A 135 -22.08 16.05 7.08
N GLU A 136 -22.44 15.52 8.26
CA GLU A 136 -22.97 16.32 9.37
C GLU A 136 -21.96 17.38 9.83
N VAL A 137 -20.69 17.00 10.00
CA VAL A 137 -19.62 17.92 10.40
C VAL A 137 -19.33 18.98 9.33
N GLN A 138 -19.57 18.67 8.06
CA GLN A 138 -19.50 19.63 6.95
C GLN A 138 -20.73 20.57 6.88
N GLY A 139 -21.78 20.33 7.68
CA GLY A 139 -23.01 21.13 7.65
C GLY A 139 -24.00 20.74 6.54
N VAL A 140 -23.85 19.57 5.91
CA VAL A 140 -24.77 19.11 4.87
C VAL A 140 -26.17 18.85 5.46
N PRO A 141 -27.25 19.35 4.83
CA PRO A 141 -28.62 19.17 5.33
C PRO A 141 -28.98 17.69 5.53
N ARG A 142 -29.74 17.40 6.60
CA ARG A 142 -30.06 16.04 7.05
C ARG A 142 -30.58 15.13 5.94
N ALA A 143 -31.52 15.61 5.13
CA ALA A 143 -32.09 14.82 4.05
C ALA A 143 -31.04 14.42 3.00
N ARG A 144 -30.15 15.35 2.62
CA ARG A 144 -29.09 15.10 1.63
C ARG A 144 -28.02 14.14 2.17
N ARG A 145 -27.57 14.34 3.42
CA ARG A 145 -26.55 13.46 4.01
C ARG A 145 -27.05 12.03 4.23
N TYR A 146 -28.31 11.84 4.64
CA TYR A 146 -28.87 10.50 4.80
C TYR A 146 -29.12 9.80 3.47
N ARG A 147 -29.53 10.52 2.42
CA ARG A 147 -29.62 9.96 1.08
C ARG A 147 -28.25 9.44 0.62
N ARG A 148 -27.21 10.27 0.72
CA ARG A 148 -25.84 9.87 0.37
C ARG A 148 -25.34 8.70 1.22
N ALA A 149 -25.59 8.71 2.53
CA ALA A 149 -25.18 7.62 3.41
C ALA A 149 -25.82 6.28 3.01
N ARG A 150 -27.08 6.26 2.57
CA ARG A 150 -27.74 5.04 2.07
C ARG A 150 -27.18 4.53 0.75
N GLU A 151 -26.90 5.43 -0.19
CA GLU A 151 -26.23 5.07 -1.45
C GLU A 151 -24.92 4.33 -1.17
N ILE A 152 -24.13 4.85 -0.22
CA ILE A 152 -22.84 4.24 0.15
C ILE A 152 -23.03 2.96 0.95
N LEU A 153 -24.04 2.86 1.83
CA LEU A 153 -24.35 1.60 2.53
C LEU A 153 -24.72 0.49 1.55
N SER A 154 -25.54 0.78 0.54
CA SER A 154 -25.86 -0.19 -0.52
C SER A 154 -24.60 -0.56 -1.32
N MET A 155 -23.74 0.41 -1.65
CA MET A 155 -22.47 0.16 -2.35
C MET A 155 -21.53 -0.80 -1.60
N VAL A 156 -21.48 -0.75 -0.27
CA VAL A 156 -20.67 -1.68 0.56
C VAL A 156 -21.42 -2.95 0.98
N GLY A 157 -22.62 -3.19 0.43
CA GLY A 157 -23.43 -4.37 0.72
C GLY A 157 -24.01 -4.41 2.14
N LEU A 158 -24.36 -3.26 2.71
CA LEU A 158 -25.00 -3.12 4.02
C LEU A 158 -26.41 -2.50 3.92
N GLU A 159 -27.08 -2.70 2.79
CA GLU A 159 -28.47 -2.25 2.60
C GLU A 159 -29.39 -2.85 3.68
N GLY A 160 -30.27 -2.01 4.24
CA GLY A 160 -31.20 -2.41 5.31
C GLY A 160 -30.59 -2.43 6.71
N SER A 161 -29.29 -2.16 6.87
CA SER A 161 -28.64 -2.07 8.19
C SER A 161 -28.72 -0.68 8.83
N ASP A 162 -29.49 0.25 8.25
CA ASP A 162 -29.57 1.67 8.61
C ASP A 162 -29.76 1.92 10.12
N ASP A 163 -30.69 1.18 10.72
CA ASP A 163 -31.15 1.38 12.09
C ASP A 163 -30.38 0.55 13.12
N ALA A 164 -29.51 -0.36 12.67
CA ALA A 164 -28.67 -1.13 13.56
C ALA A 164 -27.66 -0.24 14.30
N ARG A 165 -27.19 -0.71 15.45
CA ARG A 165 -26.08 -0.14 16.21
C ARG A 165 -24.81 -0.96 15.98
N PRO A 166 -23.61 -0.36 16.15
CA PRO A 166 -22.34 -1.05 15.88
C PRO A 166 -22.15 -2.37 16.63
N ASP A 167 -22.64 -2.48 17.86
CA ASP A 167 -22.58 -3.68 18.71
C ASP A 167 -23.47 -4.84 18.22
N GLN A 168 -24.42 -4.56 17.32
CA GLN A 168 -25.28 -5.55 16.68
C GLN A 168 -24.67 -6.12 15.40
N LEU A 169 -23.48 -5.67 15.00
CA LEU A 169 -22.81 -6.04 13.76
C LEU A 169 -21.58 -6.91 13.99
N SER A 170 -21.32 -7.83 13.04
CA SER A 170 -20.05 -8.56 13.00
C SER A 170 -18.87 -7.61 12.73
N GLY A 171 -17.64 -8.03 13.05
CA GLY A 171 -16.44 -7.21 12.80
C GLY A 171 -16.29 -6.78 11.33
N GLY A 172 -16.58 -7.67 10.38
CA GLY A 172 -16.58 -7.36 8.95
C GLY A 172 -17.62 -6.29 8.58
N MET A 173 -18.83 -6.39 9.13
CA MET A 173 -19.87 -5.38 8.93
C MET A 173 -19.46 -4.04 9.53
N GLN A 174 -18.88 -4.02 10.75
CA GLN A 174 -18.37 -2.79 11.36
C GLN A 174 -17.27 -2.13 10.51
N GLN A 175 -16.37 -2.93 9.93
CA GLN A 175 -15.35 -2.41 9.01
C GLN A 175 -15.97 -1.80 7.75
N ARG A 176 -17.00 -2.44 7.16
CA ARG A 176 -17.75 -1.89 6.03
C ARG A 176 -18.45 -0.58 6.37
N VAL A 177 -18.99 -0.43 7.59
CA VAL A 177 -19.54 0.85 8.06
C VAL A 177 -18.43 1.91 8.17
N GLY A 178 -17.25 1.54 8.67
CA GLY A 178 -16.09 2.43 8.73
C GLY A 178 -15.64 2.91 7.35
N LEU A 179 -15.59 2.01 6.37
CA LEU A 179 -15.29 2.31 4.97
C LEU A 179 -16.38 3.18 4.34
N ALA A 180 -17.66 2.84 4.55
CA ALA A 180 -18.78 3.63 4.08
C ALA A 180 -18.74 5.07 4.61
N ARG A 181 -18.43 5.25 5.89
CA ARG A 181 -18.24 6.58 6.49
C ARG A 181 -17.13 7.37 5.82
N ALA A 182 -16.01 6.73 5.50
CA ALA A 182 -14.90 7.37 4.80
C ALA A 182 -15.27 7.75 3.36
N LEU A 183 -16.04 6.92 2.65
CA LEU A 183 -16.49 7.17 1.28
C LEU A 183 -17.63 8.18 1.18
N ALA A 184 -18.44 8.35 2.23
CA ALA A 184 -19.62 9.21 2.21
C ALA A 184 -19.31 10.69 1.91
N VAL A 185 -18.14 11.17 2.32
CA VAL A 185 -17.66 12.53 2.06
C VAL A 185 -16.96 12.70 0.71
N ASP A 186 -16.89 11.62 -0.09
CA ASP A 186 -16.28 11.58 -1.43
C ASP A 186 -14.83 12.11 -1.48
N PRO A 187 -13.91 11.59 -0.64
CA PRO A 187 -12.54 12.10 -0.54
C PRO A 187 -11.74 11.81 -1.82
N GLU A 188 -10.64 12.53 -2.01
CA GLU A 188 -9.63 12.25 -3.05
C GLU A 188 -8.65 11.16 -2.61
N VAL A 189 -8.36 11.10 -1.31
CA VAL A 189 -7.39 10.20 -0.68
C VAL A 189 -8.01 9.45 0.49
N LEU A 190 -7.85 8.13 0.50
CA LEU A 190 -8.21 7.25 1.61
C LEU A 190 -6.94 6.71 2.27
N LEU A 191 -6.84 6.87 3.59
CA LEU A 191 -5.73 6.35 4.39
C LEU A 191 -6.24 5.20 5.26
N PHE A 192 -5.60 4.05 5.19
CA PHE A 192 -5.97 2.87 5.96
C PHE A 192 -4.83 2.53 6.93
N ASP A 193 -5.11 2.51 8.24
CA ASP A 193 -4.15 2.12 9.29
C ASP A 193 -4.50 0.71 9.78
N GLU A 194 -3.87 -0.32 9.22
CA GLU A 194 -4.09 -1.75 9.52
C GLU A 194 -5.56 -2.17 9.54
N PRO A 195 -6.32 -1.90 8.46
CA PRO A 195 -7.78 -2.00 8.45
C PRO A 195 -8.34 -3.43 8.61
N PHE A 196 -7.51 -4.46 8.45
CA PHE A 196 -7.95 -5.86 8.50
C PHE A 196 -7.32 -6.69 9.61
N SER A 197 -6.45 -6.09 10.45
CA SER A 197 -5.73 -6.85 11.48
C SER A 197 -6.64 -7.37 12.60
N ALA A 198 -7.77 -6.70 12.84
CA ALA A 198 -8.76 -7.12 13.83
C ALA A 198 -9.80 -8.14 13.29
N LEU A 199 -9.68 -8.57 12.03
CA LEU A 199 -10.63 -9.48 11.38
C LEU A 199 -10.11 -10.91 11.33
N ASP A 200 -11.00 -11.89 11.44
CA ASP A 200 -10.68 -13.30 11.19
C ASP A 200 -10.27 -13.53 9.72
N PRO A 201 -9.58 -14.64 9.40
CA PRO A 201 -9.01 -14.85 8.06
C PRO A 201 -10.03 -14.87 6.91
N LEU A 202 -11.26 -15.37 7.13
CA LEU A 202 -12.27 -15.44 6.08
C LEU A 202 -12.84 -14.05 5.81
N ILE A 203 -13.28 -13.35 6.87
CA ILE A 203 -13.80 -11.98 6.75
C ILE A 203 -12.71 -11.05 6.20
N ARG A 204 -11.44 -11.23 6.60
CA ARG A 204 -10.31 -10.47 6.06
C ARG A 204 -10.21 -10.62 4.54
N ARG A 205 -10.28 -11.85 4.02
CA ARG A 205 -10.17 -12.12 2.58
C ARG A 205 -11.32 -11.46 1.81
N ASP A 206 -12.53 -11.56 2.34
CA ASP A 206 -13.73 -10.96 1.73
C ASP A 206 -13.64 -9.43 1.73
N MET A 207 -13.17 -8.84 2.84
CA MET A 207 -12.97 -7.39 2.94
C MET A 207 -11.89 -6.87 2.02
N GLN A 208 -10.79 -7.60 1.84
CA GLN A 208 -9.77 -7.24 0.84
C GLN A 208 -10.35 -7.28 -0.58
N ALA A 209 -11.11 -8.32 -0.93
CA ALA A 209 -11.74 -8.42 -2.25
C ALA A 209 -12.73 -7.26 -2.48
N GLU A 210 -13.48 -6.90 -1.45
CA GLU A 210 -14.41 -5.78 -1.49
C GLU A 210 -13.70 -4.44 -1.68
N VAL A 211 -12.58 -4.21 -0.99
CA VAL A 211 -11.76 -3.01 -1.17
C VAL A 211 -11.20 -2.93 -2.60
N VAL A 212 -10.73 -4.04 -3.18
CA VAL A 212 -10.27 -4.08 -4.58
C VAL A 212 -11.41 -3.76 -5.55
N ARG A 213 -12.60 -4.34 -5.33
CA ARG A 213 -13.79 -4.06 -6.14
C ARG A 213 -14.17 -2.57 -6.06
N LEU A 214 -14.27 -2.04 -4.85
CA LEU A 214 -14.60 -0.63 -4.63
C LEU A 214 -13.56 0.29 -5.26
N HIS A 215 -12.26 0.00 -5.11
CA HIS A 215 -11.21 0.78 -5.74
C HIS A 215 -11.39 0.88 -7.26
N ARG A 216 -11.73 -0.23 -7.93
CA ARG A 216 -12.04 -0.23 -9.38
C ARG A 216 -13.27 0.61 -9.75
N GLU A 217 -14.26 0.69 -8.87
CA GLU A 217 -15.49 1.46 -9.09
C GLU A 217 -15.32 2.96 -8.81
N VAL A 218 -14.59 3.32 -7.75
CA VAL A 218 -14.47 4.73 -7.31
C VAL A 218 -13.20 5.44 -7.77
N GLY A 219 -12.15 4.70 -8.16
CA GLY A 219 -10.88 5.24 -8.68
C GLY A 219 -10.13 6.16 -7.71
N LYS A 220 -10.39 6.05 -6.41
CA LYS A 220 -9.78 6.92 -5.38
C LYS A 220 -8.35 6.48 -5.07
N THR A 221 -7.51 7.44 -4.73
CA THR A 221 -6.14 7.17 -4.26
C THR A 221 -6.20 6.52 -2.88
N MET A 222 -5.50 5.41 -2.67
CA MET A 222 -5.51 4.68 -1.41
C MET A 222 -4.09 4.48 -0.89
N LEU A 223 -3.87 4.81 0.38
CA LEU A 223 -2.63 4.48 1.10
C LEU A 223 -2.96 3.50 2.22
N PHE A 224 -2.45 2.28 2.12
CA PHE A 224 -2.61 1.23 3.12
C PHE A 224 -1.38 1.09 4.00
N ILE A 225 -1.60 0.94 5.30
CA ILE A 225 -0.60 0.40 6.21
C ILE A 225 -0.99 -1.03 6.54
N THR A 226 -0.04 -1.94 6.40
CA THR A 226 -0.18 -3.32 6.89
C THR A 226 1.14 -3.85 7.41
N HIS A 227 1.08 -4.93 8.18
CA HIS A 227 2.24 -5.76 8.51
C HIS A 227 2.21 -7.10 7.77
N ASP A 228 1.14 -7.39 7.02
CA ASP A 228 0.94 -8.62 6.27
C ASP A 228 1.41 -8.45 4.82
N LEU A 229 2.40 -9.23 4.41
CA LEU A 229 2.93 -9.19 3.06
C LEU A 229 1.91 -9.69 2.02
N SER A 230 1.11 -10.70 2.35
CA SER A 230 0.09 -11.22 1.43
C SER A 230 -0.96 -10.15 1.10
N GLU A 231 -1.33 -9.34 2.10
CA GLU A 231 -2.18 -8.16 1.88
C GLU A 231 -1.50 -7.15 0.96
N ALA A 232 -0.23 -6.83 1.23
CA ALA A 232 0.51 -5.85 0.43
C ALA A 232 0.62 -6.28 -1.04
N LEU A 233 0.96 -7.55 -1.30
CA LEU A 233 1.08 -8.10 -2.65
C LEU A 233 -0.25 -8.16 -3.40
N LYS A 234 -1.36 -8.39 -2.67
CA LYS A 234 -2.70 -8.50 -3.26
C LYS A 234 -3.33 -7.15 -3.58
N LEU A 235 -3.08 -6.13 -2.76
CA LEU A 235 -3.70 -4.81 -2.88
C LEU A 235 -2.82 -3.78 -3.58
N GLY A 236 -1.51 -3.81 -3.33
CA GLY A 236 -0.60 -2.73 -3.67
C GLY A 236 -0.11 -2.78 -5.11
N GLU A 237 -0.21 -1.65 -5.80
CA GLU A 237 0.52 -1.42 -7.05
C GLU A 237 1.98 -1.09 -6.77
N ARG A 238 2.23 -0.34 -5.69
CA ARG A 238 3.56 -0.05 -5.15
C ARG A 238 3.57 -0.23 -3.65
N ILE A 239 4.66 -0.78 -3.16
CA ILE A 239 4.86 -1.15 -1.77
C ILE A 239 6.15 -0.50 -1.27
N ALA A 240 6.09 0.19 -0.15
CA ALA A 240 7.22 0.70 0.60
C ALA A 240 7.40 -0.12 1.88
N ILE A 241 8.53 -0.81 1.99
CA ILE A 241 8.91 -1.55 3.20
C ILE A 241 9.64 -0.60 4.14
N MET A 242 9.18 -0.51 5.39
CA MET A 242 9.78 0.29 6.44
C MET A 242 10.47 -0.57 7.50
N ARG A 243 11.66 -0.13 7.93
CA ARG A 243 12.43 -0.67 9.06
C ARG A 243 12.99 0.49 9.86
N ALA A 244 12.83 0.45 11.18
CA ALA A 244 13.45 1.41 12.10
C ALA A 244 13.21 2.90 11.74
N GLY A 245 12.02 3.22 11.20
CA GLY A 245 11.63 4.58 10.82
C GLY A 245 11.98 4.99 9.39
N SER A 246 12.75 4.19 8.65
CA SER A 246 13.16 4.49 7.26
C SER A 246 12.52 3.53 6.26
N ILE A 247 12.35 3.97 5.02
CA ILE A 247 12.00 3.09 3.89
C ILE A 247 13.27 2.35 3.47
N VAL A 248 13.24 1.02 3.47
CA VAL A 248 14.37 0.17 3.04
C VAL A 248 14.27 -0.22 1.57
N GLN A 249 13.05 -0.39 1.05
CA GLN A 249 12.80 -0.62 -0.36
C GLN A 249 11.42 -0.10 -0.74
N LEU A 250 11.34 0.50 -1.91
CA LEU A 250 10.08 0.92 -2.53
C LEU A 250 10.07 0.38 -3.96
N GLY A 251 9.00 -0.33 -4.34
CA GLY A 251 8.87 -0.91 -5.66
C GLY A 251 7.52 -1.57 -5.88
N THR A 252 7.35 -2.18 -7.03
CA THR A 252 6.22 -3.06 -7.36
C THR A 252 6.31 -4.39 -6.58
N PRO A 253 5.20 -5.13 -6.41
CA PRO A 253 5.22 -6.49 -5.87
C PRO A 253 6.27 -7.40 -6.52
N GLU A 254 6.39 -7.30 -7.85
CA GLU A 254 7.37 -8.05 -8.62
C GLU A 254 8.81 -7.69 -8.29
N GLU A 255 9.13 -6.40 -8.12
CA GLU A 255 10.49 -5.97 -7.75
C GLU A 255 10.87 -6.39 -6.35
N LEU A 256 9.93 -6.37 -5.40
CA LEU A 256 10.19 -6.82 -4.02
C LEU A 256 10.52 -8.31 -3.96
N VAL A 257 9.76 -9.15 -4.69
CA VAL A 257 9.97 -10.60 -4.72
C VAL A 257 11.15 -10.99 -5.61
N GLY A 258 11.26 -10.32 -6.76
CA GLY A 258 12.25 -10.60 -7.81
C GLY A 258 13.65 -10.12 -7.47
N ALA A 259 13.76 -8.96 -6.83
CA ALA A 259 15.02 -8.28 -6.53
C ALA A 259 14.95 -7.57 -5.15
N PRO A 260 14.93 -8.33 -4.04
CA PRO A 260 14.98 -7.75 -2.70
C PRO A 260 16.27 -6.93 -2.51
N ALA A 261 16.16 -5.77 -1.87
CA ALA A 261 17.26 -4.81 -1.72
C ALA A 261 18.31 -5.22 -0.67
N ASP A 262 17.88 -5.91 0.39
CA ASP A 262 18.74 -6.43 1.45
C ASP A 262 18.17 -7.74 2.04
N ASP A 263 18.93 -8.37 2.94
CA ASP A 263 18.56 -9.65 3.55
C ASP A 263 17.24 -9.58 4.33
N TYR A 264 16.92 -8.43 4.91
CA TYR A 264 15.66 -8.23 5.61
C TYR A 264 14.48 -8.24 4.65
N VAL A 265 14.58 -7.58 3.49
CA VAL A 265 13.51 -7.66 2.49
C VAL A 265 13.44 -9.09 1.92
N ALA A 266 14.58 -9.74 1.70
CA ALA A 266 14.62 -11.13 1.26
C ALA A 266 13.93 -12.08 2.26
N ASP A 267 14.11 -11.85 3.56
CA ASP A 267 13.42 -12.60 4.61
C ASP A 267 11.91 -12.39 4.59
N PHE A 268 11.43 -11.16 4.33
CA PHE A 268 10.00 -10.90 4.19
C PHE A 268 9.37 -11.70 3.06
N VAL A 269 10.01 -11.72 1.89
CA VAL A 269 9.45 -12.34 0.68
C VAL A 269 9.78 -13.82 0.52
N ARG A 270 10.50 -14.42 1.48
CA ARG A 270 11.02 -15.78 1.42
C ARG A 270 9.95 -16.82 1.10
N ASP A 271 8.81 -16.75 1.77
CA ASP A 271 7.72 -17.72 1.66
C ASP A 271 6.66 -17.34 0.61
N VAL A 272 6.94 -16.31 -0.20
CA VAL A 272 6.00 -15.89 -1.25
C VAL A 272 6.09 -16.86 -2.43
N PRO A 273 4.97 -17.44 -2.89
CA PRO A 273 4.94 -18.24 -4.11
C PRO A 273 5.33 -17.37 -5.31
N ARG A 274 6.57 -17.47 -5.77
CA ARG A 274 7.12 -16.62 -6.85
C ARG A 274 6.28 -16.70 -8.12
N GLY A 275 5.76 -17.87 -8.45
CA GLY A 275 4.90 -18.09 -9.60
C GLY A 275 3.56 -17.32 -9.58
N GLU A 276 3.10 -16.89 -8.40
CA GLU A 276 1.87 -16.09 -8.25
C GLU A 276 2.10 -14.58 -8.38
N VAL A 277 3.35 -14.13 -8.26
CA VAL A 277 3.69 -12.70 -8.26
C VAL A 277 4.51 -12.31 -9.49
N LEU A 278 5.55 -13.09 -9.81
CA LEU A 278 6.47 -12.75 -10.89
C LEU A 278 5.81 -13.01 -12.25
N SER A 279 6.07 -12.09 -13.18
CA SER A 279 5.72 -12.26 -14.60
C SER A 279 6.80 -12.98 -15.39
N LEU A 280 6.45 -13.41 -16.61
CA LEU A 280 7.36 -14.12 -17.52
C LEU A 280 8.67 -13.36 -17.77
N ARG A 281 8.66 -12.02 -17.70
CA ARG A 281 9.90 -11.21 -17.85
C ARG A 281 11.01 -11.55 -16.86
N TRP A 282 10.67 -12.13 -15.71
CA TRP A 282 11.63 -12.47 -14.66
C TRP A 282 12.33 -13.80 -14.88
N ILE A 283 11.75 -14.67 -15.70
CA ILE A 283 12.27 -16.02 -15.93
C ILE A 283 12.62 -16.27 -17.39
N CYS A 284 12.32 -15.33 -18.30
CA CYS A 284 12.63 -15.48 -19.70
C CYS A 284 14.13 -15.45 -19.97
N ARG A 285 14.56 -16.29 -20.90
CA ARG A 285 15.93 -16.37 -21.40
C ARG A 285 15.98 -16.03 -22.89
N PRO A 286 17.14 -15.59 -23.42
CA PRO A 286 17.32 -15.48 -24.87
C PRO A 286 17.04 -16.82 -25.57
N PRO A 287 16.47 -16.79 -26.79
CA PRO A 287 16.28 -18.01 -27.60
C PRO A 287 17.63 -18.67 -27.93
N LEU A 288 17.68 -19.99 -27.76
CA LEU A 288 18.76 -20.86 -28.22
C LEU A 288 18.49 -21.34 -29.65
N ARG A 289 19.52 -21.83 -30.34
CA ARG A 289 19.40 -22.34 -31.72
C ARG A 289 18.42 -23.51 -31.85
N GLU A 290 18.25 -24.27 -30.78
CA GLU A 290 17.38 -25.45 -30.68
C GLU A 290 15.94 -25.11 -30.28
N ASP A 291 15.67 -23.87 -29.86
CA ASP A 291 14.31 -23.47 -29.50
C ASP A 291 13.43 -23.32 -30.74
N HIS A 292 12.30 -24.02 -30.73
CA HIS A 292 11.29 -23.90 -31.78
C HIS A 292 10.38 -22.69 -31.49
N LEU A 293 10.55 -21.62 -32.29
CA LEU A 293 9.88 -20.32 -32.11
C LEU A 293 8.46 -20.24 -32.71
N ASP A 294 7.78 -21.37 -32.81
CA ASP A 294 6.40 -21.51 -33.27
C ASP A 294 5.47 -22.00 -32.14
N GLY A 295 5.86 -21.74 -30.89
CA GLY A 295 5.05 -21.91 -29.70
C GLY A 295 4.11 -20.73 -29.39
N PRO A 296 3.31 -20.84 -28.31
CA PRO A 296 2.38 -19.80 -27.89
C PRO A 296 3.13 -18.48 -27.59
N ALA A 297 2.49 -17.35 -27.85
CA ALA A 297 3.03 -16.02 -27.59
C ALA A 297 2.25 -15.37 -26.45
N LEU A 298 2.94 -15.03 -25.36
CA LEU A 298 2.36 -14.38 -24.19
C LEU A 298 3.09 -13.07 -23.89
N ALA A 299 2.40 -12.15 -23.23
CA ALA A 299 2.99 -10.87 -22.85
C ALA A 299 4.05 -11.05 -21.76
N ALA A 300 5.08 -10.21 -21.78
CA ALA A 300 6.12 -10.16 -20.75
C ALA A 300 5.56 -9.89 -19.35
N SER A 301 4.40 -9.23 -19.26
CA SER A 301 3.67 -8.95 -18.03
C SER A 301 2.76 -10.08 -17.56
N THR A 302 2.61 -11.17 -18.32
CA THR A 302 1.80 -12.33 -17.91
C THR A 302 2.42 -12.97 -16.67
N VAL A 303 1.63 -13.13 -15.60
CA VAL A 303 2.05 -13.82 -14.37
C VAL A 303 2.36 -15.28 -14.69
N ILE A 304 3.42 -15.84 -14.09
CA ILE A 304 3.89 -17.20 -14.37
C ILE A 304 2.78 -18.25 -14.21
N ARG A 305 2.00 -18.17 -13.13
CA ARG A 305 0.83 -19.04 -12.91
C ARG A 305 -0.14 -19.03 -14.09
N ASP A 306 -0.38 -17.87 -14.68
CA ASP A 306 -1.35 -17.70 -15.75
C ASP A 306 -0.79 -18.18 -17.11
N ALA A 307 0.52 -18.43 -17.21
CA ALA A 307 1.16 -19.06 -18.36
C ALA A 307 1.12 -20.61 -18.32
N VAL A 308 0.77 -21.21 -17.17
CA VAL A 308 0.73 -22.68 -17.00
C VAL A 308 -0.18 -23.37 -18.03
N PRO A 309 -1.40 -22.90 -18.33
CA PRO A 309 -2.25 -23.55 -19.34
C PRO A 309 -1.58 -23.62 -20.72
N ALA A 310 -0.96 -22.52 -21.18
CA ALA A 310 -0.25 -22.47 -22.45
C ALA A 310 0.97 -23.42 -22.47
N ALA A 311 1.67 -23.53 -21.34
CA ALA A 311 2.77 -24.47 -21.19
C ALA A 311 2.31 -25.93 -21.25
N MET A 312 1.12 -26.25 -20.74
CA MET A 312 0.57 -27.61 -20.78
C MET A 312 0.13 -28.03 -22.19
N GLU A 313 -0.45 -27.10 -22.96
CA GLU A 313 -0.96 -27.36 -24.31
C GLU A 313 0.15 -27.53 -25.36
N SER A 314 1.31 -26.91 -25.16
CA SER A 314 2.43 -26.93 -26.12
C SER A 314 3.72 -27.40 -25.48
N ALA A 315 4.40 -28.37 -26.11
CA ALA A 315 5.76 -28.78 -25.73
C ALA A 315 6.84 -27.77 -26.16
N ARG A 316 6.48 -26.81 -27.02
CA ARG A 316 7.37 -25.75 -27.51
C ARG A 316 7.47 -24.62 -26.48
N PRO A 317 8.63 -23.93 -26.42
CA PRO A 317 8.79 -22.77 -25.55
C PRO A 317 7.73 -21.69 -25.79
N ILE A 318 7.31 -21.03 -24.71
CA ILE A 318 6.48 -19.84 -24.78
C ILE A 318 7.34 -18.68 -25.26
N ARG A 319 6.90 -17.99 -26.31
CA ARG A 319 7.48 -16.73 -26.77
C ARG A 319 7.01 -15.59 -25.87
N VAL A 320 7.94 -14.91 -25.23
CA VAL A 320 7.66 -13.78 -24.36
C VAL A 320 7.76 -12.50 -25.18
N MET A 321 6.64 -11.79 -25.27
CA MET A 321 6.47 -10.64 -26.16
C MET A 321 6.37 -9.34 -25.35
N ARG A 322 6.99 -8.26 -25.82
CA ARG A 322 6.77 -6.89 -25.32
C ARG A 322 6.58 -5.98 -26.52
N ASP A 323 5.46 -5.25 -26.56
CA ASP A 323 5.15 -4.29 -27.63
C ASP A 323 5.26 -4.89 -29.06
N GLY A 324 4.93 -6.17 -29.20
CA GLY A 324 5.00 -6.91 -30.47
C GLY A 324 6.37 -7.55 -30.78
N GLU A 325 7.40 -7.26 -29.97
CA GLU A 325 8.75 -7.81 -30.13
C GLU A 325 8.99 -9.01 -29.23
N LEU A 326 9.73 -10.00 -29.75
CA LEU A 326 10.19 -11.15 -28.97
C LEU A 326 11.35 -10.73 -28.07
N ILE A 327 11.15 -10.77 -26.75
CA ILE A 327 12.20 -10.43 -25.77
C ILE A 327 12.88 -11.66 -25.17
N GLY A 328 12.29 -12.84 -25.32
CA GLY A 328 12.83 -14.08 -24.80
C GLY A 328 11.88 -15.26 -24.95
N VAL A 329 12.30 -16.40 -24.45
CA VAL A 329 11.50 -17.62 -24.36
C VAL A 329 11.47 -18.14 -22.93
N VAL A 330 10.41 -18.86 -22.59
CA VAL A 330 10.25 -19.57 -21.32
C VAL A 330 9.77 -20.98 -21.65
N ASP A 331 10.51 -21.99 -21.19
CA ASP A 331 10.10 -23.38 -21.36
C ASP A 331 9.36 -23.92 -20.14
N ARG A 332 8.91 -25.18 -20.23
CA ARG A 332 8.14 -25.83 -19.15
C ARG A 332 8.96 -25.99 -17.88
N LEU A 333 10.29 -26.20 -17.98
CA LEU A 333 11.16 -26.38 -16.83
C LEU A 333 11.38 -25.06 -16.11
N ASP A 334 11.49 -23.96 -16.85
CA ASP A 334 11.54 -22.60 -16.28
C ASP A 334 10.29 -22.31 -15.43
N ILE A 335 9.09 -22.61 -15.96
CA ILE A 335 7.81 -22.43 -15.25
C ILE A 335 7.75 -23.33 -14.02
N LEU A 336 8.07 -24.62 -14.16
CA LEU A 336 8.07 -25.57 -13.04
C LEU A 336 9.05 -25.15 -11.94
N GLY A 337 10.25 -24.71 -12.32
CA GLY A 337 11.27 -24.22 -11.39
C GLY A 337 10.78 -23.01 -10.61
N ALA A 338 10.16 -22.03 -11.28
CA ALA A 338 9.59 -20.86 -10.64
C ALA A 338 8.40 -21.17 -9.72
N MET A 339 7.56 -22.13 -10.10
CA MET A 339 6.42 -22.61 -9.29
C MET A 339 6.88 -23.39 -8.05
N ALA A 340 7.98 -24.14 -8.15
CA ALA A 340 8.58 -24.89 -7.05
C ALA A 340 9.41 -24.03 -6.08
N GLY A 341 9.51 -22.71 -6.31
CA GLY A 341 10.31 -21.81 -5.50
C GLY A 341 11.82 -21.86 -5.77
N GLY A 342 12.23 -22.42 -6.92
CA GLY A 342 13.61 -22.41 -7.38
C GLY A 342 14.14 -20.99 -7.60
N PRO A 343 15.46 -20.78 -7.53
CA PRO A 343 16.06 -19.48 -7.81
C PRO A 343 15.67 -19.03 -9.22
N ALA A 344 15.17 -17.79 -9.35
CA ALA A 344 14.93 -17.21 -10.66
C ALA A 344 16.28 -17.13 -11.42
N PRO A 345 16.34 -17.49 -12.70
CA PRO A 345 17.53 -17.26 -13.49
C PRO A 345 17.87 -15.76 -13.47
N ALA A 346 19.16 -15.42 -13.41
CA ALA A 346 19.61 -14.05 -13.29
C ALA A 346 19.10 -13.21 -14.49
N VAL A 347 18.37 -12.12 -14.20
CA VAL A 347 17.88 -11.20 -15.22
C VAL A 347 19.08 -10.56 -15.94
N PRO A 348 19.18 -10.63 -17.28
CA PRO A 348 20.17 -9.86 -18.02
C PRO A 348 19.87 -8.36 -17.86
N GLY A 349 20.75 -7.61 -17.19
CA GLY A 349 20.69 -6.14 -17.13
C GLY A 349 20.42 -5.50 -15.76
N SER A 350 20.21 -6.26 -14.69
CA SER A 350 20.21 -5.67 -13.34
C SER A 350 21.66 -5.49 -12.85
N HIS A 351 22.20 -4.27 -12.95
CA HIS A 351 23.44 -3.92 -12.27
C HIS A 351 23.24 -4.10 -10.76
N ARG A 352 23.81 -5.16 -10.17
CA ARG A 352 24.17 -5.13 -8.75
C ARG A 352 25.21 -4.03 -8.56
N PRO A 353 25.01 -3.03 -7.70
CA PRO A 353 26.13 -2.20 -7.28
C PRO A 353 27.12 -3.13 -6.57
N ALA A 354 28.38 -3.07 -7.00
CA ALA A 354 29.45 -3.84 -6.40
C ALA A 354 29.46 -3.60 -4.88
N ALA A 355 29.38 -4.67 -4.10
CA ALA A 355 29.67 -4.62 -2.69
C ALA A 355 31.13 -4.17 -2.53
N GLY A 356 31.32 -2.93 -2.09
CA GLY A 356 32.61 -2.40 -1.67
C GLY A 356 33.08 -3.11 -0.40
N ALA A 357 34.38 -3.39 -0.37
CA ALA A 357 35.13 -4.09 0.67
C ALA A 357 35.05 -3.44 2.06
#